data_AF-A0A6V8PYM6-F1
#
_entry.id   AF-A0A6V8PYM6-F1
#
_cell.length_a   1.000
_cell.length_b   1.000
_cell.length_c   1.000
_cell.angle_alpha   90.00
_cell.angle_beta   90.00
_cell.angle_gamma   90.00
#
_symmetry.space_group_name_H-M   'P 1'
#
loop_
_entity.id
_entity.type
_entity.pdbx_description
1 polymer ?
#
loop_
_entity_poly.entity_id
_entity_poly.type
_entity_poly.pdbx_seq_one_letter_code
_entity_poly.pdbx_strand_id
1 'polypeptide(L)'
;AGDHKSAHIEVRMLVFNYLREGREVRFDLAVRPYNFSGEKLKMSFCHSLIPGQNEVRMEFSIQDPKLWWTWDRGHPNLYLLEVEGFRITDGLIQL
;
A
#
# COMPACT_ATOMS: atom_id res chain seq x y z
N ALA A 1 -8.08 11.77 25.03
CA ALA A 1 -7.85 11.57 23.59
C ALA A 1 -8.49 10.25 23.19
N GLY A 2 -9.22 10.18 22.08
CA GLY A 2 -9.97 8.98 21.69
C GLY A 2 -9.07 7.75 21.57
N ASP A 3 -9.56 6.62 22.09
CA ASP A 3 -8.90 5.32 22.10
C ASP A 3 -9.04 4.66 20.71
N HIS A 4 -8.45 5.28 19.70
CA HIS A 4 -8.50 4.79 18.32
C HIS A 4 -7.58 3.57 18.19
N LYS A 5 -8.13 2.38 18.44
CA LYS A 5 -7.39 1.10 18.40
C LYS A 5 -6.96 0.68 17.00
N SER A 6 -7.61 1.23 15.96
CA SER A 6 -7.27 0.94 14.58
C SER A 6 -7.62 2.08 13.63
N ALA A 7 -6.90 2.16 12.52
CA ALA A 7 -7.23 2.97 11.36
C ALA A 7 -7.36 2.07 10.14
N HIS A 8 -8.49 2.15 9.44
CA HIS A 8 -8.71 1.48 8.17
C HIS A 8 -8.20 2.36 7.03
N ILE A 9 -7.40 1.78 6.13
CA ILE A 9 -6.75 2.45 5.01
C ILE A 9 -7.21 1.79 3.73
N GLU A 10 -7.74 2.61 2.81
CA GLU A 10 -8.04 2.22 1.43
C GLU A 10 -7.04 2.90 0.50
N VAL A 11 -6.31 2.11 -0.29
CA VAL A 11 -5.41 2.59 -1.33
C VAL A 11 -6.06 2.30 -2.68
N ARG A 12 -6.28 3.36 -3.47
CA ARG A 12 -6.76 3.26 -4.85
C ARG A 12 -5.67 3.73 -5.81
N MET A 13 -5.37 2.91 -6.80
CA MET A 13 -4.35 3.19 -7.82
C MET A 13 -4.96 3.07 -9.20
N LEU A 14 -4.66 4.04 -10.07
CA LEU A 14 -4.93 3.95 -11.50
C LEU A 14 -3.69 3.39 -12.18
N VAL A 15 -3.80 2.20 -12.74
CA VAL A 15 -2.69 1.49 -13.37
C VAL A 15 -2.99 1.27 -14.85
N PHE A 16 -2.08 1.72 -15.72
CA PHE A 16 -2.21 1.54 -17.16
C PHE A 16 -1.38 0.35 -17.64
N ASN A 17 -2.07 -0.65 -18.21
CA ASN A 17 -1.43 -1.70 -18.98
C ASN A 17 -1.42 -1.28 -20.46
N TYR A 18 -0.26 -0.85 -20.95
CA TYR A 18 -0.07 -0.43 -22.35
C TYR A 18 0.09 -1.59 -23.34
N LEU A 19 0.02 -2.84 -22.86
CA LEU A 19 0.09 -4.03 -23.71
C LEU A 19 -1.27 -4.36 -24.31
N ARG A 20 -1.26 -5.20 -25.34
CA ARG A 20 -2.49 -5.67 -26.01
C ARG A 20 -3.12 -6.90 -25.35
N GLU A 21 -2.50 -7.40 -24.29
CA GLU A 21 -2.90 -8.61 -23.57
C GLU A 21 -2.97 -8.35 -22.06
N GLY A 22 -3.71 -9.21 -21.35
CA GLY A 22 -3.79 -9.19 -19.89
C GLY A 22 -2.45 -9.54 -19.24
N ARG A 23 -2.22 -9.05 -18.03
CA ARG A 23 -0.97 -9.31 -17.30
C ARG A 23 -1.17 -9.40 -15.79
N GLU A 24 -0.64 -10.47 -15.19
CA GLU A 24 -0.53 -10.58 -13.75
C GLU A 24 0.62 -9.73 -13.21
N VAL A 25 0.31 -8.89 -12.24
CA VAL A 25 1.26 -8.03 -11.54
C VAL A 25 1.15 -8.27 -10.04
N ARG A 26 2.28 -8.46 -9.38
CA ARG A 26 2.39 -8.42 -7.92
C ARG A 26 2.67 -6.98 -7.50
N PHE A 27 1.86 -6.47 -6.58
CA PHE A 27 2.10 -5.21 -5.90
C PHE A 27 2.61 -5.49 -4.50
N ASP A 28 3.73 -4.87 -4.15
CA ASP A 28 4.26 -4.85 -2.79
C ASP A 28 4.07 -3.44 -2.23
N LEU A 29 3.38 -3.36 -1.09
CA LEU A 29 3.09 -2.12 -0.38
C LEU A 29 3.79 -2.10 0.96
N ALA A 30 4.16 -0.89 1.35
CA ALA A 30 4.96 -0.64 2.51
C ALA A 30 4.51 0.66 3.17
N VAL A 31 3.97 0.57 4.38
CA VAL A 31 3.62 1.75 5.18
C VAL A 31 4.60 1.86 6.32
N ARG A 32 5.35 2.96 6.38
CA ARG A 32 6.34 3.21 7.44
C ARG A 32 6.15 4.57 8.10
N PRO A 33 6.51 4.71 9.38
CA PRO A 33 6.65 6.02 9.99
C PRO A 33 7.59 6.92 9.19
N TYR A 34 7.22 8.20 9.05
CA TYR A 34 8.05 9.21 8.38
C TYR A 34 8.82 10.07 9.40
N ASN A 35 8.14 10.61 10.41
CA ASN A 35 8.71 11.53 11.40
C ASN A 35 8.59 11.05 12.86
N PHE A 36 8.31 9.76 13.06
CA PHE A 36 8.23 9.13 14.38
C PHE A 36 8.82 7.72 14.33
N SER A 37 9.01 7.10 15.49
CA SER A 37 9.50 5.71 15.59
C SER A 37 8.34 4.70 15.60
N GLY A 38 8.51 3.58 14.90
CA GLY A 38 7.55 2.49 14.84
C GLY A 38 7.93 1.47 13.77
N GLU A 39 7.13 0.41 13.67
CA GLU A 39 7.38 -0.67 12.70
C GLU A 39 6.81 -0.35 11.32
N LYS A 40 7.46 -0.92 10.30
CA LYS A 40 6.98 -0.88 8.92
C LYS A 40 6.00 -2.02 8.69
N LEU A 41 4.79 -1.71 8.21
CA LEU A 41 3.83 -2.69 7.72
C LEU A 41 4.14 -3.01 6.26
N LYS A 42 4.21 -4.29 5.90
CA LYS A 42 4.40 -4.76 4.52
C LYS A 42 3.24 -5.65 4.11
N MET A 43 2.79 -5.51 2.86
CA MET A 43 1.72 -6.33 2.29
C MET A 43 2.01 -6.58 0.82
N SER A 44 1.54 -7.72 0.30
CA SER A 44 1.68 -8.08 -1.10
C SER A 44 0.37 -8.62 -1.63
N PHE A 45 0.03 -8.29 -2.87
CA PHE A 45 -1.13 -8.88 -3.56
C PHE A 45 -0.88 -8.99 -5.06
N CYS A 46 -1.56 -9.93 -5.70
CA CYS A 46 -1.55 -10.07 -7.16
C CYS A 46 -2.82 -9.45 -7.75
N HIS A 47 -2.70 -8.84 -8.92
CA HIS A 47 -3.83 -8.30 -9.66
C HIS A 47 -3.66 -8.53 -11.16
N SER A 48 -4.74 -8.94 -11.82
CA SER A 48 -4.79 -9.11 -13.27
C SER A 48 -5.12 -7.79 -13.93
N LEU A 49 -4.18 -7.23 -14.69
CA LEU A 49 -4.39 -5.99 -15.44
C LEU A 49 -4.88 -6.30 -16.86
N ILE A 50 -6.07 -5.84 -17.21
CA ILE A 50 -6.56 -5.85 -18.61
C ILE A 50 -5.86 -4.74 -19.42
N PRO A 51 -5.79 -4.83 -20.77
CA PRO A 51 -5.31 -3.72 -21.61
C PRO A 51 -6.02 -2.40 -21.31
N GLY A 52 -5.24 -1.31 -21.21
CA GLY A 52 -5.75 0.03 -20.88
C GLY A 52 -5.72 0.34 -19.39
N GLN A 53 -6.71 1.10 -18.92
CA GLN A 53 -6.78 1.60 -17.55
C GLN A 53 -7.42 0.56 -16.62
N ASN A 54 -6.78 0.32 -15.48
CA ASN A 54 -7.28 -0.54 -14.41
C ASN A 54 -7.36 0.27 -13.11
N GLU A 55 -8.39 0.03 -12.32
CA GLU A 55 -8.49 0.54 -10.95
C GLU A 55 -8.13 -0.59 -9.98
N VAL A 56 -6.99 -0.44 -9.30
CA VAL A 56 -6.50 -1.42 -8.33
C VAL A 56 -6.80 -0.90 -6.93
N ARG A 57 -7.46 -1.72 -6.10
CA ARG A 57 -7.83 -1.39 -4.72
C ARG A 57 -7.18 -2.34 -3.73
N MET A 58 -6.71 -1.78 -2.62
CA MET A 58 -6.22 -2.54 -1.47
C MET A 58 -6.75 -1.92 -0.18
N GLU A 59 -7.17 -2.76 0.74
CA GLU A 59 -7.65 -2.37 2.07
C GLU A 59 -6.86 -3.09 3.15
N PHE A 60 -6.49 -2.36 4.20
CA PHE A 60 -5.83 -2.91 5.37
C PHE A 60 -6.04 -2.02 6.59
N SER A 61 -5.72 -2.53 7.77
CA SER A 61 -5.85 -1.80 9.02
C SER A 61 -4.50 -1.63 9.72
N ILE A 62 -4.20 -0.41 10.15
CA ILE A 62 -3.08 -0.13 11.06
C ILE A 62 -3.62 -0.22 12.48
N GLN A 63 -3.08 -1.14 13.28
CA GLN A 63 -3.41 -1.22 14.71
C GLN A 63 -2.65 -0.14 15.47
N ASP A 64 -3.27 0.40 16.52
CA ASP A 64 -2.74 1.47 17.37
C ASP A 64 -2.07 2.62 16.58
N PRO A 65 -2.79 3.22 15.61
CA PRO A 65 -2.22 4.23 14.72
C PRO A 65 -1.77 5.48 15.48
N LYS A 66 -0.60 6.01 15.12
CA LYS A 66 -0.17 7.33 15.58
C LYS A 66 -0.86 8.40 14.74
N LEU A 67 -1.94 8.95 15.28
CA LEU A 67 -2.74 9.95 14.58
C LEU A 67 -1.95 11.23 14.29
N TRP A 68 -2.34 11.88 13.20
CA TRP A 68 -1.92 13.23 12.88
C TRP A 68 -2.77 14.23 13.66
N TRP A 69 -2.12 15.17 14.34
CA TRP A 69 -2.76 16.29 15.01
C TRP A 69 -2.16 17.61 14.54
N THR A 70 -2.92 18.69 14.65
CA THR A 70 -2.38 20.04 14.54
C THR A 70 -1.41 20.32 15.69
N TRP A 71 -0.48 21.26 15.46
CA TRP A 71 0.64 21.55 16.36
C TRP A 71 0.24 21.99 17.77
N ASP A 72 -0.99 22.48 17.95
CA ASP A 72 -1.58 22.89 19.23
C ASP A 72 -2.24 21.73 20.00
N ARG A 73 -2.51 20.59 19.35
CA ARG A 73 -3.32 19.47 19.89
C ARG A 73 -2.58 18.15 20.01
N GLY A 74 -1.36 18.04 19.46
CA GLY A 74 -0.57 16.83 19.55
C GLY A 74 0.58 16.79 18.56
N HIS A 75 1.07 15.58 18.29
CA HIS A 75 2.16 15.37 17.34
C HIS A 75 1.61 15.21 15.91
N PRO A 76 2.18 15.91 14.91
CA PRO A 76 1.81 15.76 13.50
C PRO A 76 2.47 14.51 12.90
N ASN A 77 2.12 13.32 13.39
CA ASN A 77 2.70 12.05 12.93
C ASN A 77 2.32 11.81 11.47
N LEU A 78 3.31 11.51 10.63
CA LEU A 78 3.13 11.22 9.21
C LEU A 78 3.64 9.82 8.89
N TYR A 79 2.93 9.15 7.99
CA TYR A 79 3.34 7.87 7.42
C TYR A 79 3.77 8.08 5.96
N LEU A 80 4.70 7.26 5.48
CA LEU A 80 5.03 7.12 4.07
C LEU A 80 4.44 5.81 3.53
N LEU A 81 3.71 5.90 2.43
CA LEU A 81 3.27 4.76 1.63
C LEU A 81 4.24 4.57 0.46
N GLU A 82 4.89 3.42 0.40
CA GLU A 82 5.74 2.97 -0.69
C GLU A 82 4.98 1.86 -1.46
N VAL A 83 5.01 1.93 -2.79
CA VAL A 83 4.34 0.96 -3.67
C VAL A 83 5.30 0.53 -4.76
N GLU A 84 5.49 -0.76 -4.92
CA GLU A 84 6.32 -1.38 -5.96
C GLU A 84 5.47 -2.38 -6.76
N GLY A 85 5.64 -2.38 -8.08
CA GLY A 85 4.93 -3.29 -8.99
C GLY A 85 5.91 -4.20 -9.71
N PHE A 86 5.67 -5.51 -9.63
CA PHE A 86 6.50 -6.55 -10.25
C PHE A 86 5.67 -7.36 -11.24
N ARG A 87 6.18 -7.48 -12.47
CA ARG A 87 5.62 -8.43 -13.43
C ARG A 87 5.82 -9.85 -12.91
N ILE A 88 4.75 -10.64 -12.84
CA ILE A 88 4.87 -12.08 -12.63
C ILE A 88 5.21 -12.71 -13.97
N THR A 89 6.31 -13.43 -14.04
CA THR A 89 6.69 -14.23 -15.21
C THR A 89 6.63 -15.69 -14.84
N ASP A 90 6.06 -16.52 -15.71
CA ASP A 90 6.21 -17.96 -15.62
C ASP A 90 7.69 -18.31 -15.85
N GLY A 91 8.42 -18.46 -14.75
CA GLY A 91 9.84 -18.73 -14.72
C GLY A 91 10.13 -19.54 -13.48
N LEU A 92 10.25 -20.86 -13.67
CA LEU A 92 10.74 -21.85 -12.72
C LEU A 92 11.71 -21.23 -11.71
N ILE A 93 11.37 -21.35 -10.43
CA ILE A 93 12.33 -21.23 -9.33
C ILE A 93 13.43 -22.26 -9.65
N GLN A 94 14.58 -21.80 -10.13
CA GLN A 94 15.80 -22.59 -10.01
C GLN A 94 16.33 -22.37 -8.60
N LEU A 95 16.40 -23.49 -7.87
CA LEU A 95 16.99 -23.63 -6.53
C LEU A 95 18.45 -23.21 -6.51
#